data_AF-A0A959KTY2-F1
#
_entry.id   AF-A0A959KTY2-F1
#
_cell.length_a   1.000
_cell.length_b   1.000
_cell.length_c   1.000
_cell.angle_alpha   90.00
_cell.angle_beta   90.00
_cell.angle_gamma   90.00
#
_symmetry.space_group_name_H-M   'P 1'
#
loop_
_entity.id
_entity.type
_entity.pdbx_description
1 polymer ?
#
loop_
_entity_poly.entity_id
_entity_poly.type
_entity_poly.pdbx_seq_one_letter_code
_entity_poly.pdbx_strand_id
1 'polypeptide(L)'
;MDRYLIIDGEKYDRRLMEKVQELLEINEDGCLYQEDAEALATFMFQGGRLTPVERKTLEYLYTRYEWVDDSRSWLQAQVPPSGDADLGDLVDRIVWEEYELPEMEVDISEEEVDAQNDLPDNRVTLDLALREALDSFLYDDRHPESPRRIIKDIFRLRPESGSDGEARLLQKIRELANEGVLSLLPLTPDPDYDLPPRGESADTRWLFGLSLPELPDHYFWAMVDRKGEEETYNYGANVG
;
A
#
# COMPACT_ATOMS: atom_id res chain seq x y z
N MET A 1 7.08 -17.50 22.45
CA MET A 1 5.92 -16.83 23.08
C MET A 1 4.79 -16.83 22.07
N ASP A 2 3.55 -17.15 22.47
CA ASP A 2 2.42 -17.04 21.52
C ASP A 2 2.16 -15.57 21.18
N ARG A 3 1.67 -15.34 19.97
CA ARG A 3 1.35 -14.00 19.46
C ARG A 3 0.04 -13.44 20.03
N TYR A 4 -0.80 -14.28 20.66
CA TYR A 4 -2.18 -13.92 21.02
C TYR A 4 -2.45 -14.03 22.52
N LEU A 5 -3.16 -13.07 23.07
CA LEU A 5 -3.82 -13.16 24.38
C LEU A 5 -5.28 -13.57 24.17
N ILE A 6 -5.79 -14.51 24.96
CA ILE A 6 -7.20 -14.94 24.88
C ILE A 6 -7.96 -14.37 26.07
N ILE A 7 -8.97 -13.55 25.81
CA ILE A 7 -9.88 -12.98 26.82
C ILE A 7 -11.30 -13.36 26.39
N ASP A 8 -12.04 -14.02 27.28
CA ASP A 8 -13.43 -14.48 27.03
C ASP A 8 -13.62 -15.28 25.73
N GLY A 9 -12.59 -16.05 25.34
CA GLY A 9 -12.60 -16.87 24.13
C GLY A 9 -12.22 -16.13 22.85
N GLU A 10 -11.95 -14.83 22.92
CA GLU A 10 -11.53 -14.02 21.78
C GLU A 10 -10.02 -13.77 21.79
N LYS A 11 -9.41 -13.69 20.60
CA LYS A 11 -7.98 -13.44 20.43
C LYS A 11 -7.70 -11.95 20.30
N TYR A 12 -6.67 -11.51 21.02
CA TYR A 12 -6.13 -10.16 21.02
C TYR A 12 -4.63 -10.21 20.78
N ASP A 13 -4.07 -9.12 20.25
CA ASP A 13 -2.63 -8.99 20.06
C ASP A 13 -1.96 -8.90 21.42
N ARG A 14 -1.12 -9.90 21.73
CA ARG A 14 -0.50 -10.00 23.06
C ARG A 14 0.46 -8.84 23.31
N ARG A 15 1.23 -8.43 22.30
CA ARG A 15 2.26 -7.40 22.44
C ARG A 15 1.64 -6.04 22.69
N LEU A 16 0.54 -5.74 21.99
CA LEU A 16 -0.20 -4.49 22.18
C LEU A 16 -0.88 -4.45 23.56
N MET A 17 -1.44 -5.57 24.00
CA MET A 17 -2.01 -5.69 25.35
C MET A 17 -0.95 -5.50 26.45
N GLU A 18 0.21 -6.15 26.31
CA GLU A 18 1.35 -5.97 27.22
C GLU A 18 1.82 -4.52 27.23
N LYS A 19 1.92 -3.88 26.06
CA LYS A 19 2.33 -2.47 25.97
C LYS A 19 1.39 -1.54 26.71
N VAL A 20 0.08 -1.76 26.63
CA VAL A 20 -0.90 -0.96 27.38
C VAL A 20 -0.77 -1.20 28.88
N GLN A 21 -0.53 -2.42 29.33
CA GLN A 21 -0.31 -2.69 30.76
C GLN A 21 0.92 -1.93 31.28
N GLU A 22 2.03 -1.90 30.52
CA GLU A 22 3.21 -1.12 30.90
C GLU A 22 2.89 0.37 31.08
N LEU A 23 2.09 0.96 30.18
CA LEU A 23 1.71 2.37 30.26
C LEU A 23 0.81 2.63 31.47
N LEU A 24 -0.14 1.73 31.74
CA LEU A 24 -1.02 1.83 32.91
C LEU A 24 -0.29 1.64 34.25
N GLU A 25 0.80 0.87 34.29
CA GLU A 25 1.64 0.77 35.49
C GLU A 25 2.39 2.07 35.80
N ILE A 26 2.67 2.88 34.77
CA ILE A 26 3.30 4.20 34.91
C ILE A 26 2.27 5.23 35.37
N ASN A 27 1.04 5.14 34.86
CA ASN A 27 -0.03 6.07 35.17
C ASN A 27 -0.77 5.62 36.45
N GLU A 28 -0.38 6.19 37.60
CA GLU A 28 -0.91 5.81 38.93
C GLU A 28 -2.45 5.93 39.06
N ASP A 29 -3.10 6.69 38.18
CA ASP A 29 -4.55 6.88 38.12
C ASP A 29 -5.27 5.89 37.19
N GLY A 30 -4.52 5.08 36.42
CA GLY A 30 -5.06 4.07 35.51
C GLY A 30 -5.66 4.64 34.21
N CYS A 31 -5.37 5.90 33.88
CA CYS A 31 -5.85 6.54 32.65
C CYS A 31 -4.79 6.46 31.53
N LEU A 32 -5.22 6.60 30.28
CA LEU A 32 -4.33 6.76 29.12
C LEU A 32 -4.37 8.20 28.61
N TYR A 33 -3.19 8.79 28.43
CA TYR A 33 -2.95 10.16 28.02
C TYR A 33 -2.47 10.26 26.57
N GLN A 34 -2.30 11.49 26.08
CA GLN A 34 -1.85 11.76 24.72
C GLN A 34 -0.47 11.14 24.44
N GLU A 35 0.45 11.19 25.40
CA GLU A 35 1.78 10.57 25.27
C GLU A 35 1.69 9.04 25.15
N ASP A 36 0.73 8.42 25.83
CA ASP A 36 0.45 6.98 25.72
C ASP A 36 -0.14 6.64 24.35
N ALA A 37 -1.05 7.47 23.85
CA ALA A 37 -1.60 7.35 22.50
C ALA A 37 -0.48 7.42 21.45
N GLU A 38 0.45 8.37 21.57
CA GLU A 38 1.61 8.52 20.69
C GLU A 38 2.58 7.33 20.80
N ALA A 39 2.79 6.80 22.01
CA ALA A 39 3.60 5.62 22.23
C ALA A 39 2.98 4.37 21.61
N LEU A 40 1.66 4.19 21.76
CA LEU A 40 0.91 3.11 21.11
C LEU A 40 0.93 3.24 19.60
N ALA A 41 0.67 4.44 19.06
CA ALA A 41 0.78 4.72 17.62
C ALA A 41 2.16 4.33 17.10
N THR A 42 3.23 4.82 17.73
CA THR A 42 4.60 4.48 17.34
C THR A 42 4.85 2.98 17.42
N PHE A 43 4.38 2.32 18.47
CA PHE A 43 4.55 0.87 18.66
C PHE A 43 3.82 0.05 17.59
N MET A 44 2.63 0.48 17.19
CA MET A 44 1.79 -0.19 16.18
C MET A 44 2.28 0.09 14.76
N PHE A 45 2.65 1.33 14.45
CA PHE A 45 2.93 1.78 13.08
C PHE A 45 4.38 1.55 12.64
N GLN A 46 5.24 0.99 13.49
CA GLN A 46 6.57 0.51 13.08
C GLN A 46 6.54 -0.56 11.97
N GLY A 47 5.37 -1.12 11.65
CA GLY A 47 5.16 -2.09 10.57
C GLY A 47 4.13 -1.69 9.52
N GLY A 48 3.74 -0.41 9.40
CA GLY A 48 2.86 0.09 8.33
C GLY A 48 1.36 -0.28 8.45
N ARG A 49 1.00 -1.47 8.94
CA ARG A 49 -0.39 -1.93 9.14
C ARG A 49 -0.73 -2.36 10.54
N LEU A 50 -2.00 -2.19 10.87
CA LEU A 50 -2.70 -2.98 11.88
C LEU A 50 -3.36 -4.19 11.22
N THR A 51 -2.99 -5.38 11.67
CA THR A 51 -3.68 -6.65 11.39
C THR A 51 -5.12 -6.61 11.96
N PRO A 52 -6.03 -7.50 11.52
CA PRO A 52 -7.38 -7.57 12.08
C PRO A 52 -7.39 -7.78 13.60
N VAL A 53 -6.42 -8.56 14.12
CA VAL A 53 -6.30 -8.79 15.56
C VAL A 53 -5.82 -7.54 16.30
N GLU A 54 -4.91 -6.74 15.73
CA GLU A 54 -4.44 -5.49 16.34
C GLU A 54 -5.54 -4.42 16.32
N ARG A 55 -6.38 -4.36 15.27
CA ARG A 55 -7.57 -3.49 15.24
C ARG A 55 -8.60 -3.89 16.27
N LYS A 56 -8.93 -5.18 16.33
CA LYS A 56 -9.82 -5.71 17.38
C LYS A 56 -9.29 -5.41 18.78
N THR A 57 -7.97 -5.48 18.93
CA THR A 57 -7.31 -5.11 20.19
C THR A 57 -7.48 -3.62 20.47
N LEU A 58 -7.25 -2.73 19.50
CA LEU A 58 -7.50 -1.29 19.65
C LEU A 58 -8.95 -0.98 20.03
N GLU A 59 -9.93 -1.62 19.40
CA GLU A 59 -11.35 -1.49 19.75
C GLU A 59 -11.61 -1.90 21.21
N TYR A 60 -10.99 -3.01 21.63
CA TYR A 60 -11.02 -3.43 23.02
C TYR A 60 -10.36 -2.38 23.94
N LEU A 61 -9.24 -1.78 23.56
CA LEU A 61 -8.59 -0.73 24.35
C LEU A 61 -9.47 0.52 24.49
N TYR A 62 -10.11 0.95 23.40
CA TYR A 62 -11.01 2.11 23.38
C TYR A 62 -12.25 1.93 24.25
N THR A 63 -12.68 0.69 24.46
CA THR A 63 -13.86 0.35 25.25
C THR A 63 -13.51 -0.01 26.70
N ARG A 64 -12.33 -0.57 26.95
CA ARG A 64 -11.95 -1.13 28.26
C ARG A 64 -11.29 -0.13 29.20
N TYR A 65 -10.55 0.85 28.67
CA TYR A 65 -9.75 1.79 29.45
C TYR A 65 -10.30 3.21 29.39
N GLU A 66 -9.96 4.01 30.40
CA GLU A 66 -10.29 5.43 30.43
C GLU A 66 -9.20 6.24 29.71
N TRP A 67 -9.63 7.16 28.86
CA TRP A 67 -8.76 8.03 28.06
C TRP A 67 -8.99 9.48 28.47
N VAL A 68 -7.91 10.23 28.65
CA VAL A 68 -7.97 11.64 29.03
C VAL A 68 -8.02 12.51 27.78
N ASP A 69 -8.79 13.61 27.85
CA ASP A 69 -8.91 14.61 26.78
C ASP A 69 -9.21 13.98 25.40
N ASP A 70 -8.57 14.51 24.35
CA ASP A 70 -8.72 14.06 22.97
C ASP A 70 -7.78 12.89 22.60
N SER A 71 -7.08 12.29 23.58
CA SER A 71 -6.05 11.27 23.34
C SER A 71 -6.58 10.06 22.55
N ARG A 72 -7.80 9.62 22.87
CA ARG A 72 -8.50 8.56 22.13
C ARG A 72 -8.75 8.98 20.68
N SER A 73 -9.33 10.16 20.48
CA SER A 73 -9.69 10.69 19.16
C SER A 73 -8.44 10.88 18.30
N TRP A 74 -7.36 11.36 18.90
CA TRP A 74 -6.07 11.50 18.24
C TRP A 74 -5.55 10.14 17.76
N LEU A 75 -5.56 9.11 18.61
CA LEU A 75 -5.11 7.77 18.23
C LEU A 75 -5.97 7.18 17.11
N GLN A 76 -7.29 7.34 17.19
CA GLN A 76 -8.21 6.91 16.14
C GLN A 76 -7.92 7.58 14.79
N ALA A 77 -7.53 8.86 14.79
CA ALA A 77 -7.12 9.56 13.58
C ALA A 77 -5.78 9.08 13.01
N GLN A 78 -4.92 8.43 13.82
CA GLN A 78 -3.70 7.80 13.34
C GLN A 78 -3.93 6.40 12.79
N VAL A 79 -5.01 5.72 13.18
CA VAL A 79 -5.34 4.39 12.66
C VAL A 79 -5.63 4.53 11.17
N PRO A 80 -4.80 3.96 10.28
CA PRO A 80 -5.11 3.96 8.86
C PRO A 80 -6.46 3.26 8.67
N PRO A 81 -7.27 3.69 7.69
CA PRO A 81 -8.55 3.06 7.43
C PRO A 81 -8.40 1.54 7.41
N SER A 82 -9.43 0.85 7.92
CA SER A 82 -9.50 -0.60 7.79
C SER A 82 -9.25 -0.96 6.33
N GLY A 83 -8.51 -2.05 6.09
CA GLY A 83 -8.45 -2.65 4.75
C GLY A 83 -9.83 -3.10 4.24
N ASP A 84 -10.87 -2.95 5.06
CA ASP A 84 -12.29 -3.08 4.74
C ASP A 84 -12.90 -1.83 4.07
N ALA A 85 -12.09 -0.85 3.65
CA ALA A 85 -12.58 0.11 2.66
C ALA A 85 -12.94 -0.70 1.41
N ASP A 86 -14.17 -0.54 0.94
CA ASP A 86 -14.64 -1.15 -0.32
C ASP A 86 -13.54 -0.94 -1.37
N LEU A 87 -13.16 -2.02 -2.07
CA LEU A 87 -12.06 -1.94 -3.03
C LEU A 87 -12.33 -0.86 -4.09
N GLY A 88 -13.61 -0.63 -4.43
CA GLY A 88 -14.07 0.50 -5.23
C GLY A 88 -13.69 1.84 -4.60
N ASP A 89 -14.13 2.12 -3.37
CA ASP A 89 -13.78 3.35 -2.64
C ASP A 89 -12.26 3.59 -2.56
N LEU A 90 -11.47 2.52 -2.44
CA LEU A 90 -10.01 2.63 -2.44
C LEU A 90 -9.46 3.07 -3.79
N VAL A 91 -9.93 2.45 -4.87
CA VAL A 91 -9.53 2.77 -6.24
C VAL A 91 -9.95 4.19 -6.61
N ASP A 92 -11.20 4.58 -6.34
CA ASP A 92 -11.73 5.91 -6.57
C ASP A 92 -10.84 6.96 -5.91
N ARG A 93 -10.55 6.78 -4.63
CA ARG A 93 -9.77 7.75 -3.85
C ARG A 93 -8.31 7.83 -4.28
N ILE A 94 -7.68 6.70 -4.60
CA ILE A 94 -6.24 6.67 -4.94
C ILE A 94 -6.05 6.90 -6.43
N VAL A 95 -6.50 5.97 -7.25
CA VAL A 95 -6.20 5.98 -8.69
C VAL A 95 -6.86 7.19 -9.35
N TRP A 96 -8.16 7.40 -9.10
CA TRP A 96 -8.92 8.40 -9.83
C TRP A 96 -8.75 9.81 -9.26
N GLU A 97 -8.81 9.97 -7.93
CA GLU A 97 -8.71 11.28 -7.27
C GLU A 97 -7.27 11.70 -6.97
N GLU A 98 -6.51 10.90 -6.22
CA GLU A 98 -5.15 11.25 -5.76
C GLU A 98 -4.15 11.32 -6.92
N TYR A 99 -4.23 10.36 -7.86
CA TYR A 99 -3.32 10.28 -9.01
C TYR A 99 -3.86 10.91 -10.30
N GLU A 100 -5.11 11.39 -10.29
CA GLU A 100 -5.78 12.04 -11.41
C GLU A 100 -5.90 11.12 -12.65
N LEU A 101 -6.24 9.84 -12.43
CA LEU A 101 -6.41 8.83 -13.48
C LEU A 101 -7.86 8.30 -13.57
N PRO A 102 -8.89 9.15 -13.74
CA PRO A 102 -10.30 8.76 -13.61
C PRO A 102 -10.84 7.81 -14.68
N GLU A 103 -10.13 7.64 -15.80
CA GLU A 103 -10.55 6.74 -16.89
C GLU A 103 -9.79 5.41 -16.88
N MET A 104 -8.75 5.28 -16.04
CA MET A 104 -7.92 4.09 -15.96
C MET A 104 -8.74 2.88 -15.51
N GLU A 105 -8.60 1.78 -16.25
CA GLU A 105 -9.15 0.50 -15.85
C GLU A 105 -8.28 -0.11 -14.74
N VAL A 106 -8.95 -0.62 -13.69
CA VAL A 106 -8.27 -1.24 -12.56
C VAL A 106 -8.79 -2.67 -12.41
N ASP A 107 -7.89 -3.62 -12.65
CA ASP A 107 -8.11 -5.06 -12.54
C ASP A 107 -7.48 -5.58 -11.24
N ILE A 108 -8.19 -5.37 -10.14
CA ILE A 108 -7.82 -5.82 -8.81
C ILE A 108 -9.06 -6.49 -8.21
N SER A 109 -8.92 -7.72 -7.72
CA SER A 109 -10.04 -8.44 -7.08
C SER A 109 -9.88 -8.48 -5.56
N GLU A 110 -11.00 -8.38 -4.84
CA GLU A 110 -11.02 -8.50 -3.37
C GLU A 110 -10.45 -9.83 -2.89
N GLU A 111 -10.77 -10.93 -3.60
CA GLU A 111 -10.26 -12.27 -3.28
C GLU A 111 -8.72 -12.32 -3.32
N GLU A 112 -8.12 -11.76 -4.36
CA GLU A 112 -6.67 -11.74 -4.51
C GLU A 112 -6.01 -10.81 -3.47
N VAL A 113 -6.64 -9.67 -3.21
CA VAL A 113 -6.20 -8.73 -2.17
C VAL A 113 -6.19 -9.40 -0.81
N ASP A 114 -7.25 -10.10 -0.44
CA ASP A 114 -7.35 -10.83 0.83
C ASP A 114 -6.31 -11.94 0.92
N ALA A 115 -6.15 -12.75 -0.15
CA ALA A 115 -5.15 -13.80 -0.20
C ALA A 115 -3.72 -13.26 -0.02
N GLN A 116 -3.40 -12.14 -0.68
CA GLN A 116 -2.10 -11.48 -0.56
C GLN A 116 -1.91 -10.76 0.77
N ASN A 117 -2.98 -10.23 1.37
CA ASN A 117 -2.97 -9.67 2.72
C ASN A 117 -2.60 -10.72 3.77
N ASP A 118 -3.07 -11.95 3.60
CA ASP A 118 -2.86 -13.07 4.53
C ASP A 118 -1.46 -13.72 4.43
N LEU A 119 -0.62 -13.27 3.49
CA LEU A 119 0.73 -13.81 3.36
C LEU A 119 1.59 -13.56 4.60
N PRO A 120 2.46 -14.52 4.96
CA PRO A 120 3.36 -14.35 6.08
C PRO A 120 4.32 -13.17 5.82
N ASP A 121 4.55 -12.38 6.87
CA ASP A 121 5.42 -11.20 6.87
C ASP A 121 4.94 -10.01 6.02
N ASN A 122 3.70 -10.03 5.50
CA ASN A 122 3.12 -8.85 4.85
C ASN A 122 2.86 -7.73 5.88
N ARG A 123 3.47 -6.57 5.64
CA ARG A 123 3.42 -5.35 6.46
C ARG A 123 2.92 -4.15 5.66
N VAL A 124 3.11 -4.16 4.35
CA VAL A 124 2.71 -3.08 3.44
C VAL A 124 1.26 -3.25 3.00
N THR A 125 0.53 -2.12 2.92
CA THR A 125 -0.85 -2.14 2.45
C THR A 125 -1.11 -2.24 0.98
N LEU A 126 -2.29 -2.75 0.59
CA LEU A 126 -2.73 -2.55 -0.78
C LEU A 126 -2.77 -1.05 -1.08
N ASP A 127 -3.31 -0.22 -0.18
CA ASP A 127 -3.38 1.22 -0.41
C ASP A 127 -2.00 1.90 -0.49
N LEU A 128 -1.03 1.46 0.32
CA LEU A 128 0.34 1.93 0.28
C LEU A 128 1.09 1.38 -0.93
N ALA A 129 0.97 0.09 -1.20
CA ALA A 129 1.61 -0.56 -2.34
C ALA A 129 1.07 -0.02 -3.66
N LEU A 130 -0.22 0.30 -3.73
CA LEU A 130 -0.84 0.94 -4.89
C LEU A 130 -0.26 2.35 -5.10
N ARG A 131 -0.14 3.17 -4.05
CA ARG A 131 0.56 4.47 -4.14
C ARG A 131 2.00 4.32 -4.59
N GLU A 132 2.74 3.44 -3.93
CA GLU A 132 4.15 3.17 -4.24
C GLU A 132 4.34 2.73 -5.70
N ALA A 133 3.45 1.86 -6.19
CA ALA A 133 3.47 1.40 -7.58
C ALA A 133 3.17 2.53 -8.56
N LEU A 134 2.11 3.32 -8.32
CA LEU A 134 1.76 4.47 -9.15
C LEU A 134 2.84 5.55 -9.13
N ASP A 135 3.43 5.85 -7.98
CA ASP A 135 4.56 6.76 -7.86
C ASP A 135 5.75 6.25 -8.68
N SER A 136 6.05 4.95 -8.59
CA SER A 136 7.11 4.34 -9.38
C SER A 136 6.84 4.46 -10.88
N PHE A 137 5.62 4.17 -11.35
CA PHE A 137 5.29 4.27 -12.76
C PHE A 137 5.34 5.71 -13.30
N LEU A 138 4.86 6.69 -12.53
CA LEU A 138 4.70 8.07 -12.99
C LEU A 138 5.97 8.92 -12.84
N TYR A 139 6.78 8.66 -11.82
CA TYR A 139 7.88 9.55 -11.43
C TYR A 139 9.26 8.88 -11.49
N ASP A 140 9.37 7.56 -11.42
CA ASP A 140 10.66 6.86 -11.43
C ASP A 140 11.15 6.51 -12.85
N ASP A 141 12.26 7.12 -13.26
CA ASP A 141 12.98 6.82 -14.51
C ASP A 141 14.38 6.24 -14.34
N ARG A 142 14.68 5.70 -13.13
CA ARG A 142 15.98 5.09 -12.81
C ARG A 142 16.27 3.87 -13.69
N HIS A 143 15.25 3.04 -13.96
CA HIS A 143 15.41 1.89 -14.83
C HIS A 143 15.25 2.28 -16.32
N PRO A 144 16.14 1.84 -17.23
CA PRO A 144 16.05 2.16 -18.66
C PRO A 144 14.74 1.72 -19.33
N GLU A 145 14.15 0.62 -18.84
CA GLU A 145 12.88 0.07 -19.30
C GLU A 145 11.68 0.54 -18.45
N SER A 146 11.80 1.58 -17.61
CA SER A 146 10.63 2.08 -16.87
C SER A 146 9.60 2.69 -17.84
N PRO A 147 8.29 2.69 -17.51
CA PRO A 147 7.28 3.30 -18.39
C PRO A 147 7.62 4.75 -18.69
N ARG A 148 8.02 5.49 -17.65
CA ARG A 148 8.44 6.89 -17.77
C ARG A 148 9.60 7.08 -18.76
N ARG A 149 10.62 6.20 -18.73
CA ARG A 149 11.76 6.27 -19.65
C ARG A 149 11.35 5.90 -21.07
N ILE A 150 10.59 4.82 -21.23
CA ILE A 150 10.10 4.36 -22.54
C ILE A 150 9.20 5.40 -23.20
N ILE A 151 8.23 5.97 -22.48
CA ILE A 151 7.33 7.02 -22.96
C ILE A 151 8.15 8.26 -23.37
N LYS A 152 9.11 8.67 -22.54
CA LYS A 152 9.99 9.80 -22.85
C LYS A 152 10.75 9.59 -24.17
N ASP A 153 11.26 8.39 -24.40
CA ASP A 153 12.05 8.06 -25.59
C ASP A 153 11.18 7.89 -26.85
N ILE A 154 10.06 7.17 -26.75
CA ILE A 154 9.14 6.91 -27.87
C ILE A 154 8.49 8.22 -28.35
N PHE A 155 7.95 9.02 -27.43
CA PHE A 155 7.28 10.27 -27.75
C PHE A 155 8.27 11.44 -27.93
N ARG A 156 9.58 11.18 -27.82
CA ARG A 156 10.66 12.16 -27.99
C ARG A 156 10.46 13.41 -27.13
N LEU A 157 10.00 13.19 -25.90
CA LEU A 157 9.75 14.23 -24.91
C LEU A 157 11.08 14.67 -24.32
N ARG A 158 11.82 15.46 -25.10
CA ARG A 158 13.04 16.10 -24.60
C ARG A 158 12.61 17.15 -23.57
N PRO A 159 13.24 17.19 -22.38
CA PRO A 159 13.06 18.33 -21.51
C PRO A 159 13.63 19.55 -22.24
N GLU A 160 12.76 20.39 -22.79
CA GLU A 160 13.11 21.79 -22.93
C GLU A 160 13.49 22.25 -21.53
N SER A 161 14.72 22.74 -21.34
CA SER A 161 15.28 22.96 -20.00
C SER A 161 14.32 23.78 -19.13
N GLY A 162 13.77 23.17 -18.08
CA GLY A 162 12.82 23.84 -17.17
C GLY A 162 11.68 22.94 -16.67
N SER A 163 10.83 23.50 -15.82
CA SER A 163 9.62 22.87 -15.23
C SER A 163 8.61 22.39 -16.27
N ASP A 164 8.57 23.04 -17.43
CA ASP A 164 7.53 22.83 -18.44
C ASP A 164 7.70 21.49 -19.17
N GLY A 165 8.94 21.02 -19.33
CA GLY A 165 9.22 19.71 -19.93
C GLY A 165 8.79 18.55 -19.02
N GLU A 166 8.99 18.71 -17.72
CA GLU A 166 8.59 17.73 -16.70
C GLU A 166 7.07 17.61 -16.61
N ALA A 167 6.37 18.74 -16.56
CA ALA A 167 4.90 18.78 -16.54
C ALA A 167 4.29 18.14 -17.79
N ARG A 168 4.86 18.40 -18.98
CA ARG A 168 4.40 17.76 -20.23
C ARG A 168 4.62 16.26 -20.24
N LEU A 169 5.75 15.78 -19.70
CA LEU A 169 6.01 14.35 -19.60
C LEU A 169 5.02 13.67 -18.65
N LEU A 170 4.83 14.23 -17.45
CA LEU A 170 3.86 13.71 -16.50
C LEU A 170 2.44 13.70 -17.08
N GLN A 171 2.03 14.79 -17.73
CA GLN A 171 0.74 14.87 -18.42
C GLN A 171 0.62 13.75 -19.46
N LYS A 172 1.65 13.52 -20.29
CA LYS A 172 1.60 12.47 -21.30
C LYS A 172 1.53 11.07 -20.68
N ILE A 173 2.25 10.82 -19.60
CA ILE A 173 2.18 9.52 -18.91
C ILE A 173 0.77 9.30 -18.37
N ARG A 174 0.15 10.31 -17.75
CA ARG A 174 -1.23 10.22 -17.25
C ARG A 174 -2.26 10.03 -18.36
N GLU A 175 -2.10 10.70 -19.49
CA GLU A 175 -2.94 10.47 -20.68
C GLU A 175 -2.90 9.00 -21.10
N LEU A 176 -1.70 8.42 -21.22
CA LEU A 176 -1.53 7.02 -21.60
C LEU A 176 -2.06 6.06 -20.53
N ALA A 177 -1.82 6.35 -19.25
CA ALA A 177 -2.28 5.53 -18.13
C ALA A 177 -3.81 5.52 -17.99
N ASN A 178 -4.49 6.64 -18.29
CA ASN A 178 -5.96 6.70 -18.32
C ASN A 178 -6.58 5.78 -19.36
N GLU A 179 -5.86 5.49 -20.46
CA GLU A 179 -6.30 4.51 -21.45
C GLU A 179 -5.85 3.09 -21.10
N GLY A 180 -5.02 2.94 -20.05
CA GLY A 180 -4.38 1.70 -19.66
C GLY A 180 -5.16 0.86 -18.66
N VAL A 181 -4.59 -0.30 -18.37
CA VAL A 181 -5.07 -1.24 -17.36
C VAL A 181 -4.00 -1.39 -16.28
N LEU A 182 -4.38 -1.11 -15.04
CA LEU A 182 -3.58 -1.43 -13.84
C LEU A 182 -4.08 -2.73 -13.24
N SER A 183 -3.21 -3.73 -13.16
CA SER A 183 -3.56 -5.04 -12.63
C SER A 183 -2.79 -5.35 -11.35
N LEU A 184 -3.43 -6.04 -10.40
CA LEU A 184 -2.72 -6.74 -9.34
C LEU A 184 -2.41 -8.17 -9.82
N LEU A 185 -1.14 -8.53 -9.93
CA LEU A 185 -0.76 -9.88 -10.38
C LEU A 185 -1.11 -10.92 -9.29
N PRO A 186 -1.68 -12.07 -9.68
CA PRO A 186 -2.14 -13.08 -8.75
C PRO A 186 -1.00 -13.87 -8.10
N LEU A 187 -1.26 -14.45 -6.92
CA LEU A 187 -0.35 -15.34 -6.20
C LEU A 187 -0.02 -16.61 -6.99
N THR A 188 -1.04 -17.17 -7.63
CA THR A 188 -0.86 -18.32 -8.50
C THR A 188 -0.66 -17.82 -9.92
N PRO A 189 0.44 -18.19 -10.60
CA PRO A 189 0.65 -17.86 -12.00
C PRO A 189 -0.57 -18.17 -12.86
N ASP A 190 -1.10 -17.14 -13.51
CA ASP A 190 -2.24 -17.21 -14.40
C ASP A 190 -1.80 -16.79 -15.81
N PRO A 191 -2.13 -17.56 -16.86
CA PRO A 191 -1.73 -17.25 -18.24
C PRO A 191 -2.29 -15.93 -18.78
N ASP A 192 -3.31 -15.35 -18.15
CA ASP A 192 -3.87 -14.07 -18.56
C ASP A 192 -2.99 -12.87 -18.12
N TYR A 193 -1.96 -13.11 -17.28
CA TYR A 193 -1.04 -12.09 -16.81
C TYR A 193 0.39 -12.34 -17.29
N ASP A 194 1.01 -11.28 -17.84
CA ASP A 194 2.44 -11.29 -18.11
C ASP A 194 3.23 -11.18 -16.79
N LEU A 195 4.09 -12.17 -16.52
CA LEU A 195 4.89 -12.21 -15.29
C LEU A 195 6.25 -11.53 -15.47
N PRO A 196 6.77 -10.88 -14.41
CA PRO A 196 8.08 -10.25 -14.46
C PRO A 196 9.20 -11.29 -14.72
N PRO A 197 10.07 -11.09 -15.73
CA PRO A 197 11.04 -12.08 -16.19
C PRO A 197 12.21 -12.36 -15.25
N ARG A 198 12.41 -11.56 -14.19
CA ARG A 198 13.59 -11.70 -13.30
C ARG A 198 13.31 -12.57 -12.07
N GLY A 199 12.17 -13.25 -12.04
CA GLY A 199 11.82 -14.22 -11.00
C GLY A 199 11.15 -13.59 -9.77
N GLU A 200 10.71 -12.34 -9.87
CA GLU A 200 9.82 -11.76 -8.86
C GLU A 200 8.49 -12.51 -8.79
N SER A 201 7.92 -12.59 -7.59
CA SER A 201 6.67 -13.30 -7.33
C SER A 201 5.79 -12.51 -6.37
N ALA A 202 4.47 -12.60 -6.58
CA ALA A 202 3.45 -12.09 -5.69
C ALA A 202 3.58 -12.66 -4.27
N ASP A 203 4.20 -13.83 -4.08
CA ASP A 203 4.44 -14.42 -2.74
C ASP A 203 5.31 -13.52 -1.82
N THR A 204 6.19 -12.72 -2.42
CA THR A 204 7.20 -11.94 -1.67
C THR A 204 7.03 -10.44 -1.84
N ARG A 205 6.36 -10.00 -2.91
CA ARG A 205 6.14 -8.59 -3.24
C ARG A 205 4.70 -8.36 -3.66
N TRP A 206 4.18 -7.16 -3.46
CA TRP A 206 3.03 -6.70 -4.24
C TRP A 206 3.52 -6.43 -5.66
N LEU A 207 2.90 -7.09 -6.63
CA LEU A 207 3.25 -6.96 -8.04
C LEU A 207 2.10 -6.29 -8.77
N PHE A 208 2.33 -5.09 -9.28
CA PHE A 208 1.37 -4.39 -10.12
C PHE A 208 1.83 -4.41 -11.56
N GLY A 209 0.93 -4.79 -12.46
CA GLY A 209 1.12 -4.75 -13.90
C GLY A 209 0.48 -3.51 -14.49
N LEU A 210 1.12 -2.92 -15.49
CA LEU A 210 0.59 -1.79 -16.24
C LEU A 210 0.67 -2.10 -17.74
N SER A 211 -0.49 -2.19 -18.36
CA SER A 211 -0.65 -2.29 -19.81
C SER A 211 -1.10 -0.95 -20.37
N LEU A 212 -0.48 -0.53 -21.48
CA LEU A 212 -0.77 0.74 -22.15
C LEU A 212 -1.13 0.46 -23.62
N PRO A 213 -2.36 0.75 -24.09
CA PRO A 213 -2.79 0.42 -25.46
C PRO A 213 -1.93 1.03 -26.57
N GLU A 214 -1.38 2.22 -26.33
CA GLU A 214 -0.48 2.91 -27.26
C GLU A 214 0.95 2.29 -27.30
N LEU A 215 1.25 1.41 -26.35
CA LEU A 215 2.50 0.63 -26.26
C LEU A 215 2.18 -0.87 -26.18
N PRO A 216 1.48 -1.45 -27.17
CA PRO A 216 0.91 -2.80 -27.06
C PRO A 216 1.97 -3.90 -26.99
N ASP A 217 3.17 -3.62 -27.49
CA ASP A 217 4.30 -4.56 -27.42
C ASP A 217 5.02 -4.49 -26.06
N HIS A 218 4.61 -3.63 -25.12
CA HIS A 218 5.26 -3.47 -23.82
C HIS A 218 4.30 -3.77 -22.68
N TYR A 219 4.80 -4.48 -21.68
CA TYR A 219 4.16 -4.62 -20.38
C TYR A 219 5.12 -4.11 -19.30
N PHE A 220 4.57 -3.42 -18.30
CA PHE A 220 5.35 -2.84 -17.21
C PHE A 220 4.95 -3.44 -15.87
N TRP A 221 5.92 -3.56 -14.97
CA TRP A 221 5.70 -4.04 -13.60
C TRP A 221 6.28 -3.08 -12.58
N ALA A 222 5.57 -2.92 -11.47
CA ALA A 222 6.07 -2.31 -10.25
C ALA A 222 6.13 -3.36 -9.13
N MET A 223 7.25 -3.38 -8.42
CA MET A 223 7.56 -4.32 -7.36
C MET A 223 7.64 -3.56 -6.05
N VAL A 224 6.65 -3.77 -5.18
CA VAL A 224 6.63 -3.18 -3.84
C VAL A 224 6.92 -4.28 -2.83
N ASP A 225 7.95 -4.07 -2.00
CA ASP A 225 8.30 -5.02 -0.96
C ASP A 225 7.19 -5.13 0.09
N ARG A 226 6.75 -6.36 0.39
CA ARG A 226 5.70 -6.60 1.38
C ARG A 226 6.12 -6.25 2.78
N LYS A 227 7.42 -6.24 3.10
CA LYS A 227 7.92 -5.91 4.43
C LYS A 227 8.13 -4.41 4.65
N GLY A 228 8.17 -3.63 3.56
CA GLY A 228 8.49 -2.20 3.58
C GLY A 228 9.96 -1.93 3.91
N GLU A 229 10.83 -2.92 3.69
CA GLU A 229 12.27 -2.88 3.99
C GLU A 229 13.11 -2.54 2.75
N GLU A 230 12.59 -2.80 1.54
CA GLU A 230 13.23 -2.47 0.26
C GLU A 230 12.46 -1.36 -0.48
N GLU A 231 13.19 -0.53 -1.24
CA GLU A 231 12.59 0.50 -2.10
C GLU A 231 11.78 -0.12 -3.24
N THR A 232 10.65 0.49 -3.56
CA THR A 232 9.86 0.19 -4.75
C THR A 232 10.68 0.46 -6.01
N TYR A 233 10.59 -0.46 -6.97
CA TYR A 233 11.21 -0.31 -8.29
C TYR A 233 10.26 -0.80 -9.38
N ASN A 234 10.51 -0.36 -10.61
CA ASN A 234 9.73 -0.77 -11.77
C ASN A 234 10.62 -1.04 -12.97
N TYR A 235 10.11 -1.83 -13.91
CA TYR A 235 10.67 -2.00 -15.24
C TYR A 235 9.61 -2.59 -16.18
N GLY A 236 9.84 -2.49 -17.48
CA GLY A 236 9.05 -3.16 -18.51
C GLY A 236 9.87 -4.11 -19.34
N ALA A 237 9.17 -4.85 -20.20
CA ALA A 237 9.73 -5.71 -21.21
C ALA A 237 8.79 -5.78 -22.41
N ASN A 238 9.34 -6.19 -23.54
CA ASN A 238 8.51 -6.48 -24.69
C ASN A 238 7.75 -7.79 -24.47
N VAL A 239 6.44 -7.75 -24.63
CA VAL A 239 5.54 -8.90 -24.63
C VAL A 239 5.02 -9.09 -26.05
N GLY A 240 4.83 -10.34 -26.49
CA GLY A 240 4.60 -10.65 -27.90
C GLY A 240 3.69 -11.83 -28.13
#